data_AF-A0A7J4RQT9-F1
#
_entry.id   AF-A0A7J4RQT9-F1
#
_cell.length_a   1.000
_cell.length_b   1.000
_cell.length_c   1.000
_cell.angle_alpha   90.00
_cell.angle_beta   90.00
_cell.angle_gamma   90.00
#
_symmetry.space_group_name_H-M   'P 1'
#
loop_
_entity.id
_entity.type
_entity.pdbx_description
1 polymer ?
#
loop_
_entity_poly.entity_id
_entity_poly.type
_entity_poly.pdbx_seq_one_letter_code
_entity_poly.pdbx_strand_id
1 'polypeptide(L)'
;MSDSERESQIEKIALLIINDKTSLDEQSPLKLQRYYDFVKTNFKIIGESAEQLVNEAFLYLKLKNTDSIDPLQNGDKFGAGFS
;
A
#
# COMPACT_ATOMS: atom_id res chain seq x y z
N MET A 1 -18.49 -4.87 8.88
CA MET A 1 -18.03 -4.52 7.52
C MET A 1 -18.11 -5.80 6.72
N SER A 2 -18.75 -5.74 5.56
CA SER A 2 -18.67 -6.81 4.57
C SER A 2 -17.33 -6.73 3.84
N ASP A 3 -16.87 -7.85 3.29
CA ASP A 3 -15.60 -7.91 2.56
C ASP A 3 -15.59 -6.93 1.38
N SER A 4 -16.71 -6.79 0.67
CA SER A 4 -16.85 -5.85 -0.46
C SER A 4 -16.73 -4.37 -0.06
N GLU A 5 -17.18 -4.00 1.15
CA GLU A 5 -16.99 -2.63 1.64
C GLU A 5 -15.52 -2.36 1.95
N ARG A 6 -14.82 -3.33 2.54
CA ARG A 6 -13.39 -3.23 2.85
C ARG A 6 -12.56 -3.14 1.57
N GLU A 7 -12.84 -3.98 0.58
CA GLU A 7 -12.20 -3.92 -0.75
C GLU A 7 -12.36 -2.52 -1.38
N SER A 8 -13.59 -1.97 -1.40
CA SER A 8 -13.82 -0.64 -1.96
C SER A 8 -13.07 0.47 -1.21
N GLN A 9 -12.89 0.35 0.11
CA GLN A 9 -12.11 1.31 0.89
C GLN A 9 -10.62 1.21 0.57
N ILE A 10 -10.07 -0.01 0.48
CA ILE A 10 -8.68 -0.27 0.09
C ILE A 10 -8.39 0.36 -1.27
N GLU A 11 -9.26 0.14 -2.26
CA GLU A 11 -9.10 0.70 -3.61
C GLU A 11 -9.09 2.23 -3.61
N LYS A 12 -9.94 2.88 -2.81
CA LYS A 12 -9.98 4.35 -2.71
C LYS A 12 -8.71 4.92 -2.09
N ILE A 13 -8.17 4.27 -1.06
CA ILE A 13 -6.90 4.66 -0.44
C ILE A 13 -5.74 4.43 -1.41
N ALA A 14 -5.74 3.29 -2.11
CA ALA A 14 -4.74 2.96 -3.11
C ALA A 14 -4.70 4.00 -4.25
N LEU A 15 -5.87 4.44 -4.74
CA LEU A 15 -5.97 5.51 -5.72
C LEU A 15 -5.37 6.82 -5.21
N LEU A 16 -5.62 7.16 -3.94
CA LEU A 16 -5.04 8.35 -3.31
C LEU A 16 -3.50 8.27 -3.24
N ILE A 17 -2.95 7.12 -2.83
CA ILE A 17 -1.50 6.87 -2.78
C ILE A 17 -0.85 7.03 -4.16
N ILE A 18 -1.49 6.49 -5.21
CA ILE A 18 -1.03 6.62 -6.60
C ILE A 18 -1.05 8.09 -7.04
N ASN A 19 -2.14 8.80 -6.78
CA ASN A 19 -2.29 10.22 -7.16
C ASN A 19 -1.28 11.11 -6.43
N ASP A 20 -1.00 10.83 -5.17
CA ASP A 20 0.01 11.51 -4.36
C ASP A 20 1.44 11.09 -4.75
N LYS A 21 1.61 10.14 -5.69
CA LYS A 21 2.91 9.59 -6.15
C LYS A 21 3.80 9.13 -5.00
N THR A 22 3.18 8.57 -3.95
CA THR A 22 3.90 8.13 -2.77
C THR A 22 4.58 6.79 -3.03
N SER A 23 5.83 6.65 -2.57
CA SER A 23 6.56 5.38 -2.65
C SER A 23 5.81 4.29 -1.88
N LEU A 24 5.77 3.07 -2.41
CA LEU A 24 5.18 1.93 -1.70
C LEU A 24 5.99 1.51 -0.48
N ASP A 25 7.26 1.95 -0.40
CA ASP A 25 8.15 1.75 0.75
C ASP A 25 8.20 2.99 1.65
N GLU A 26 7.24 3.91 1.51
CA GLU A 26 7.13 5.06 2.41
C GLU A 26 6.85 4.59 3.84
N GLN A 27 7.63 5.10 4.80
CA GLN A 27 7.52 4.78 6.22
C GLN A 27 7.49 6.03 7.10
N SER A 28 7.55 7.24 6.51
CA SER A 28 7.51 8.49 7.26
C SER A 28 6.16 8.66 7.95
N PRO A 29 6.12 8.76 9.30
CA PRO A 29 4.86 8.94 10.03
C PRO A 29 4.07 10.17 9.57
N LEU A 30 4.77 11.26 9.22
CA LEU A 30 4.16 12.50 8.75
C LEU A 30 3.42 12.33 7.42
N LYS A 31 3.96 11.50 6.52
CA LYS A 31 3.31 11.23 5.23
C LYS A 31 2.17 10.23 5.38
N LEU A 32 2.33 9.23 6.24
CA LEU A 32 1.30 8.24 6.51
C LEU A 32 0.08 8.84 7.23
N GLN A 33 0.30 9.85 8.06
CA GLN A 33 -0.77 10.55 8.77
C GLN A 33 -1.86 11.10 7.85
N ARG A 34 -1.50 11.57 6.66
CA ARG A 34 -2.47 12.01 5.64
C ARG A 34 -3.46 10.92 5.25
N TYR A 35 -2.99 9.68 5.11
CA TYR A 35 -3.85 8.55 4.76
C TYR A 35 -4.72 8.12 5.94
N TYR A 36 -4.19 8.17 7.16
CA TYR A 36 -4.99 7.92 8.37
C TYR A 36 -6.08 8.97 8.53
N ASP A 37 -5.79 10.25 8.29
CA ASP A 37 -6.76 11.35 8.33
C ASP A 37 -7.84 11.21 7.25
N PHE A 38 -7.44 10.75 6.05
CA PHE A 38 -8.39 10.42 4.99
C PHE A 38 -9.36 9.31 5.41
N VAL A 39 -8.84 8.21 5.97
CA VAL A 39 -9.64 7.08 6.46
C VAL A 39 -10.59 7.53 7.58
N LYS A 40 -10.08 8.31 8.53
CA LYS A 40 -10.87 8.88 9.62
C LYS A 40 -12.00 9.77 9.11
N THR A 41 -11.74 10.62 8.13
CA THR A 41 -12.72 11.58 7.63
C THR A 41 -13.78 10.91 6.78
N ASN A 42 -13.38 10.02 5.86
CA ASN A 42 -14.25 9.44 4.85
C ASN A 42 -14.96 8.16 5.30
N PHE A 43 -14.31 7.34 6.13
CA PHE A 43 -14.84 6.04 6.56
C PHE A 43 -15.20 6.00 8.05
N LYS A 44 -14.87 7.05 8.81
CA LYS A 44 -15.10 7.14 10.27
C LYS A 44 -14.39 6.04 11.06
N ILE A 45 -13.31 5.49 10.51
CA ILE A 45 -12.46 4.48 11.14
C ILE A 45 -11.26 5.19 11.80
N ILE A 46 -10.90 4.80 13.01
CA ILE A 46 -9.84 5.44 13.80
C ILE A 46 -8.92 4.41 14.47
N GLY A 47 -7.78 4.87 14.96
CA GLY A 47 -6.81 4.05 15.68
C GLY A 47 -6.24 2.92 14.81
N GLU A 48 -5.99 1.77 15.44
CA GLU A 48 -5.36 0.62 14.79
C GLU A 48 -6.10 0.15 13.52
N SER A 49 -7.44 0.21 13.50
CA SER A 49 -8.21 -0.19 12.33
C SER A 49 -7.98 0.74 11.13
N ALA A 50 -7.70 2.03 11.35
CA ALA A 50 -7.35 2.95 10.27
C ALA A 50 -5.93 2.67 9.76
N GLU A 51 -5.01 2.34 10.66
CA GLU A 51 -3.63 1.96 10.32
C GLU A 51 -3.59 0.67 9.49
N GLN A 52 -4.32 -0.36 9.92
CA GLN A 52 -4.46 -1.62 9.20
C GLN A 52 -4.99 -1.40 7.79
N LEU A 53 -6.04 -0.59 7.61
CA LEU A 53 -6.64 -0.35 6.31
C LEU A 53 -5.70 0.39 5.34
N VAL A 54 -4.91 1.34 5.84
CA VAL A 54 -3.88 2.02 5.04
C VAL A 54 -2.76 1.04 4.67
N ASN A 55 -2.29 0.23 5.61
CA ASN A 55 -1.26 -0.77 5.35
C ASN A 55 -1.73 -1.82 4.33
N GLU A 56 -2.99 -2.24 4.40
CA GLU A 56 -3.64 -3.11 3.41
C GLU A 56 -3.64 -2.47 2.02
N ALA A 57 -3.88 -1.16 1.90
CA ALA A 57 -3.80 -0.45 0.62
C ALA A 57 -2.38 -0.39 0.03
N PHE A 58 -1.37 -0.16 0.87
CA PHE A 58 0.04 -0.27 0.44
C PHE A 58 0.38 -1.69 -0.01
N LEU A 59 -0.05 -2.71 0.73
CA LEU A 59 0.16 -4.11 0.38
C LEU A 59 -0.55 -4.49 -0.92
N TYR A 60 -1.80 -4.07 -1.09
CA TYR A 60 -2.58 -4.26 -2.32
C TYR A 60 -1.83 -3.71 -3.54
N LEU A 61 -1.31 -2.48 -3.44
CA LEU A 61 -0.51 -1.88 -4.50
C LEU A 61 0.79 -2.64 -4.76
N LYS A 62 1.49 -3.10 -3.71
CA LYS A 62 2.70 -3.92 -3.87
C LYS A 62 2.38 -5.21 -4.64
N LEU A 63 1.37 -5.96 -4.22
CA LEU A 63 0.97 -7.21 -4.87
C LEU A 63 0.57 -6.99 -6.33
N LYS A 64 -0.24 -5.97 -6.62
CA LYS A 64 -0.59 -5.59 -8.00
C LYS A 64 0.61 -5.21 -8.85
N ASN A 65 1.65 -4.60 -8.28
CA ASN A 65 2.88 -4.29 -9.00
C ASN A 65 3.77 -5.54 -9.17
N THR A 66 3.78 -6.47 -8.21
CA THR A 66 4.58 -7.70 -8.28
C THR A 66 4.08 -8.67 -9.35
N ASP A 67 2.78 -8.69 -9.66
CA ASP A 67 2.26 -9.47 -10.81
C ASP A 67 2.88 -9.04 -12.17
N SER A 68 3.55 -7.87 -12.23
CA SER A 68 4.28 -7.41 -13.40
C SER A 68 5.79 -7.66 -13.37
N ILE A 69 6.33 -8.12 -12.23
CA ILE A 69 7.76 -8.43 -12.06
C ILE A 69 7.91 -9.95 -12.10
N ASP A 70 8.18 -10.48 -13.30
CA ASP A 70 8.57 -11.87 -13.47
C ASP A 70 9.84 -12.15 -12.65
N PRO A 71 9.78 -13.00 -11.60
CA PRO A 71 10.95 -13.34 -10.77
C PRO A 71 12.08 -13.98 -11.58
N LEU A 72 11.76 -14.57 -12.75
CA LEU A 72 12.73 -15.17 -13.65
C LEU A 72 13.61 -14.12 -14.35
N GLN A 73 13.16 -12.87 -14.49
CA GLN A 73 13.96 -11.83 -15.16
C GLN A 73 15.07 -11.22 -14.28
N ASN A 74 15.03 -11.43 -12.95
CA ASN A 74 16.07 -10.95 -12.03
C ASN A 74 17.00 -12.07 -11.53
N GLY A 75 16.94 -13.27 -12.12
CA GLY A 75 17.81 -14.41 -11.77
C GLY A 75 19.31 -14.10 -11.92
N ASP A 76 19.69 -13.23 -12.86
CA ASP A 76 21.09 -12.87 -13.11
C ASP A 76 21.72 -12.00 -12.00
N LYS A 77 20.92 -11.34 -11.17
CA LYS A 77 21.44 -10.42 -10.12
C LYS A 77 21.78 -11.12 -8.81
N PHE A 78 21.42 -12.39 -8.65
CA PHE A 78 21.74 -13.16 -7.44
C PHE A 78 23.17 -13.75 -7.44
N GLY A 79 23.89 -13.73 -8.57
CA GLY A 79 25.19 -14.41 -8.72
C GLY A 79 26.46 -13.55 -8.66
N ALA A 80 26.37 -12.21 -8.75
CA ALA A 80 27.54 -11.35 -9.02
C ALA A 80 28.16 -10.66 -7.78
N GLY A 81 27.84 -11.11 -6.57
CA GLY A 81 28.19 -10.41 -5.32
C GLY A 81 29.20 -11.11 -4.38
N PHE A 82 29.76 -12.26 -4.77
CA PHE A 82 30.80 -12.94 -4.00
C PHE A 82 32.16 -12.80 -4.71
N SER A 83 32.90 -11.72 -4.41
CA SER A 83 34.35 -11.62 -4.67
C SER A 83 34.98 -10.64 -3.70
#